data_AF-A0AAV3XJ92-F1
#
_entry.id   AF-A0AAV3XJ92-F1
#
_cell.length_a   1.000
_cell.length_b   1.000
_cell.length_c   1.000
_cell.angle_alpha   90.00
_cell.angle_beta   90.00
_cell.angle_gamma   90.00
#
_symmetry.space_group_name_H-M   'P 1'
#
loop_
_entity.id
_entity.type
_entity.pdbx_description
1 polymer ?
#
loop_
_entity_poly.entity_id
_entity_poly.type
_entity_poly.pdbx_seq_one_letter_code
_entity_poly.pdbx_strand_id
1 'polypeptide(L)'
;MLSRIPELLFGDGQSVFSRDASGHETHVDRTLNVVASGFQHEKYFADLENIILSIFNRLPYEEQPNYIVDMGCGDGTLLKRVYETIRSKSARGKVLDLYPLRAIGVDYNEASITATARTLAGIPHLVLKGDIGDPEEMVASLRQHGINDPENILHIRSFLDHDRHFIYPQNLEKAQARTHLSYENVSVDVQGNLIPPHVTVQSLVEHLERWARIVTKHELIILEVHSTEAQTVNKFLDKSENLHFDAYHAFSMQHLVEADVFLMAAAEVGLFPKFEFSKRYPKTFPFTRITLNCFEKRPYTIRHPNLSDLPALVNLEAKCWPEHLQASGDEIRQRIERFPNGHCVLEMDGQLVGVMYSQRISSADILRNTTYAEVPSLHDPQAPVIQFLAINVLPEMQDKGLGDRLREFILQLCALKGGIEGVVAVTRCKNYVSQAHIPI
;
A
#
# COMPACT_ATOMS: atom_id res chain seq x y z
N MET A 1 14.33 16.62 19.39
CA MET A 1 15.14 15.68 18.56
C MET A 1 16.22 16.41 17.76
N LEU A 2 15.85 17.30 16.82
CA LEU A 2 16.81 17.91 15.88
C LEU A 2 17.94 18.73 16.54
N SER A 3 17.70 19.32 17.71
CA SER A 3 18.75 20.01 18.49
C SER A 3 19.82 19.08 19.07
N ARG A 4 19.56 17.76 19.09
CA ARG A 4 20.40 16.69 19.66
C ARG A 4 20.86 15.69 18.58
N ILE A 5 21.04 16.16 17.35
CA ILE A 5 21.54 15.34 16.22
C ILE A 5 22.93 14.75 16.48
N PRO A 6 23.90 15.46 17.09
CA PRO A 6 25.19 14.86 17.42
C PRO A 6 25.06 13.63 18.32
N GLU A 7 24.16 13.64 19.29
CA GLU A 7 23.86 12.48 20.15
C GLU A 7 23.22 11.33 19.37
N LEU A 8 22.32 11.62 18.42
CA LEU A 8 21.72 10.60 17.54
C LEU A 8 22.75 9.92 16.63
N LEU A 9 23.67 10.69 16.05
CA LEU A 9 24.60 10.18 15.04
C LEU A 9 25.87 9.56 15.63
N PHE A 10 26.34 10.07 16.76
CA PHE A 10 27.67 9.75 17.29
C PHE A 10 27.69 9.44 18.79
N GLY A 11 26.55 9.54 19.48
CA GLY A 11 26.45 9.38 20.92
C GLY A 11 25.44 8.31 21.33
N ASP A 12 24.83 8.51 22.50
CA ASP A 12 23.73 7.68 22.98
C ASP A 12 22.40 8.19 22.39
N GLY A 13 22.01 7.59 21.25
CA GLY A 13 20.75 7.92 20.57
C GLY A 13 19.51 7.66 21.43
N GLN A 14 19.53 6.66 22.31
CA GLN A 14 18.39 6.35 23.19
C GLN A 14 18.08 7.49 24.15
N SER A 15 19.10 8.20 24.62
CA SER A 15 18.93 9.36 25.49
C SER A 15 18.07 10.47 24.87
N VAL A 16 18.00 10.54 23.53
CA VAL A 16 17.18 11.52 22.79
C VAL A 16 15.70 11.21 22.88
N PHE A 17 15.33 9.94 23.04
CA PHE A 17 13.95 9.45 23.12
C PHE A 17 13.47 9.21 24.56
N SER A 18 14.27 9.60 25.56
CA SER A 18 13.88 9.51 26.97
C SER A 18 12.57 10.27 27.22
N ARG A 19 11.75 9.71 28.13
CA ARG A 19 10.50 10.34 28.57
C ARG A 19 10.74 11.21 29.79
N ASP A 20 9.93 12.25 29.96
CA ASP A 20 9.95 13.07 31.17
C ASP A 20 9.39 12.30 32.39
N ALA A 21 9.43 12.90 33.58
CA ALA A 21 8.93 12.29 34.81
C ALA A 21 7.42 11.96 34.78
N SER A 22 6.67 12.53 33.84
CA SER A 22 5.24 12.27 33.61
C SER A 22 5.01 11.27 32.46
N GLY A 23 6.06 10.74 31.85
CA GLY A 23 5.99 9.81 30.73
C GLY A 23 5.81 10.46 29.36
N HIS A 24 5.90 11.79 29.24
CA HIS A 24 5.78 12.47 27.95
C HIS A 24 7.05 12.35 27.11
N GLU A 25 6.88 12.39 25.81
CA GLU A 25 7.97 12.38 24.85
C GLU A 25 8.76 13.69 24.91
N THR A 26 10.09 13.62 24.97
CA THR A 26 10.96 14.81 24.96
C THR A 26 11.55 15.11 23.59
N HIS A 27 11.49 14.13 22.68
CA HIS A 27 12.05 14.25 21.34
C HIS A 27 11.17 15.10 20.40
N VAL A 28 9.87 15.21 20.69
CA VAL A 28 8.88 15.96 19.92
C VAL A 28 7.90 16.68 20.86
N ASP A 29 7.47 17.89 20.51
CA ASP A 29 6.30 18.50 21.13
C ASP A 29 5.05 17.85 20.52
N ARG A 30 4.52 16.84 21.22
CA ARG A 30 3.39 16.05 20.71
C ARG A 30 2.12 16.89 20.52
N THR A 31 1.91 17.93 21.34
CA THR A 31 0.72 18.78 21.23
C THR A 31 0.76 19.56 19.92
N LEU A 32 1.87 20.23 19.62
CA LEU A 32 2.03 20.97 18.37
C LEU A 32 2.05 20.05 17.15
N ASN A 33 2.67 18.86 17.27
CA ASN A 33 2.70 17.85 16.22
C ASN A 33 1.28 17.38 15.85
N VAL A 34 0.42 17.09 16.84
CA VAL A 34 -0.97 16.69 16.61
C VAL A 34 -1.80 17.80 15.97
N VAL A 35 -1.65 19.04 16.43
CA VAL A 35 -2.37 20.19 15.84
C VAL A 35 -1.95 20.42 14.38
N ALA A 36 -0.64 20.37 14.10
CA ALA A 36 -0.12 20.61 12.75
C ALA A 36 -0.48 19.49 11.77
N SER A 37 -0.38 18.22 12.20
CA SER A 37 -0.78 17.06 11.37
C SER A 37 -2.28 17.07 11.09
N GLY A 38 -3.12 17.33 12.10
CA GLY A 38 -4.58 17.43 11.95
C GLY A 38 -5.01 18.45 10.89
N PHE A 39 -4.36 19.63 10.83
CA PHE A 39 -4.63 20.63 9.78
C PHE A 39 -4.23 20.16 8.37
N GLN A 40 -3.11 19.45 8.25
CA GLN A 40 -2.67 18.91 6.96
C GLN A 40 -3.63 17.83 6.43
N HIS A 41 -4.30 17.09 7.32
CA HIS A 41 -5.24 16.02 6.95
C HIS A 41 -6.50 16.55 6.25
N GLU A 42 -6.91 17.80 6.50
CA GLU A 42 -8.10 18.39 5.86
C GLU A 42 -8.01 18.39 4.33
N LYS A 43 -6.80 18.47 3.77
CA LYS A 43 -6.55 18.48 2.32
C LYS A 43 -7.00 17.20 1.61
N TYR A 44 -6.96 16.07 2.32
CA TYR A 44 -7.30 14.74 1.77
C TYR A 44 -8.76 14.37 2.06
N PHE A 45 -9.41 15.12 2.95
CA PHE A 45 -10.74 14.77 3.44
C PHE A 45 -11.80 14.76 2.33
N ALA A 46 -11.72 15.66 1.35
CA ALA A 46 -12.68 15.68 0.25
C ALA A 46 -12.66 14.38 -0.56
N ASP A 47 -11.46 13.81 -0.77
CA ASP A 47 -11.31 12.54 -1.46
C ASP A 47 -11.78 11.37 -0.58
N LEU A 48 -11.56 11.41 0.75
CA LEU A 48 -12.10 10.44 1.70
C LEU A 48 -13.65 10.49 1.77
N GLU A 49 -14.23 11.68 1.82
CA GLU A 49 -15.68 11.89 1.82
C GLU A 49 -16.34 11.22 0.62
N ASN A 50 -15.73 11.30 -0.57
CA ASN A 50 -16.24 10.62 -1.76
C ASN A 50 -16.30 9.09 -1.59
N ILE A 51 -15.30 8.50 -0.93
CA ILE A 51 -15.27 7.05 -0.63
C ILE A 51 -16.40 6.70 0.33
N ILE A 52 -16.50 7.44 1.44
CA ILE A 52 -17.53 7.25 2.46
C ILE A 52 -18.94 7.37 1.86
N LEU A 53 -19.20 8.40 1.07
CA LEU A 53 -20.49 8.58 0.41
C LEU A 53 -20.78 7.46 -0.61
N SER A 54 -19.77 6.98 -1.33
CA SER A 54 -19.95 5.84 -2.24
C SER A 54 -20.41 4.59 -1.48
N ILE A 55 -19.82 4.30 -0.32
CA ILE A 55 -20.18 3.12 0.50
C ILE A 55 -21.60 3.28 1.06
N PHE A 56 -21.91 4.39 1.72
CA PHE A 56 -23.16 4.58 2.47
C PHE A 56 -24.35 5.07 1.61
N ASN A 57 -24.16 5.22 0.29
CA ASN A 57 -25.23 5.43 -0.68
C ASN A 57 -25.66 4.15 -1.42
N ARG A 58 -24.94 3.03 -1.28
CA ARG A 58 -25.29 1.75 -1.92
C ARG A 58 -26.55 1.15 -1.31
N LEU A 59 -27.37 0.49 -2.13
CA LEU A 59 -28.47 -0.35 -1.66
C LEU A 59 -28.12 -1.82 -1.88
N PRO A 60 -28.64 -2.75 -1.04
CA PRO A 60 -29.53 -2.52 0.11
C PRO A 60 -28.78 -2.05 1.38
N TYR A 61 -29.48 -1.43 2.34
CA TYR A 61 -28.85 -0.83 3.54
C TYR A 61 -28.28 -1.87 4.50
N GLU A 62 -28.90 -3.04 4.57
CA GLU A 62 -28.49 -4.22 5.34
C GLU A 62 -27.10 -4.72 4.93
N GLU A 63 -26.69 -4.45 3.69
CA GLU A 63 -25.41 -4.88 3.18
C GLU A 63 -24.28 -3.91 3.45
N GLN A 64 -24.55 -2.69 3.94
CA GLN A 64 -23.55 -1.68 4.29
C GLN A 64 -22.89 -1.97 5.67
N PRO A 65 -21.78 -1.30 5.99
CA PRO A 65 -21.18 -1.38 7.33
C PRO A 65 -22.14 -0.90 8.45
N ASN A 66 -22.08 -1.57 9.60
CA ASN A 66 -22.77 -1.17 10.83
C ASN A 66 -21.85 -0.39 11.78
N TYR A 67 -20.54 -0.52 11.57
CA TYR A 67 -19.50 0.08 12.40
C TYR A 67 -18.47 0.79 11.55
N ILE A 68 -17.92 1.87 12.08
CA ILE A 68 -16.73 2.52 11.53
C ILE A 68 -15.69 2.52 12.63
N VAL A 69 -14.60 1.80 12.40
CA VAL A 69 -13.51 1.67 13.36
C VAL A 69 -12.32 2.47 12.86
N ASP A 70 -11.94 3.49 13.62
CA ASP A 70 -10.76 4.32 13.38
C ASP A 70 -9.62 3.87 14.31
N MET A 71 -8.60 3.23 13.75
CA MET A 71 -7.40 2.80 14.50
C MET A 71 -6.38 3.94 14.55
N GLY A 72 -5.91 4.28 15.75
CA GLY A 72 -5.15 5.49 16.04
C GLY A 72 -6.02 6.74 15.94
N CYS A 73 -7.20 6.70 16.57
CA CYS A 73 -8.21 7.75 16.41
C CYS A 73 -7.80 9.12 16.96
N GLY A 74 -6.73 9.21 17.77
CA GLY A 74 -6.22 10.48 18.30
C GLY A 74 -7.28 11.23 19.10
N ASP A 75 -7.68 12.41 18.63
CA ASP A 75 -8.73 13.21 19.27
C ASP A 75 -10.16 12.90 18.79
N GLY A 76 -10.32 11.96 17.85
CA GLY A 76 -11.60 11.54 17.28
C GLY A 76 -12.15 12.47 16.19
N THR A 77 -11.41 13.49 15.75
CA THR A 77 -11.88 14.47 14.76
C THR A 77 -12.20 13.84 13.41
N LEU A 78 -11.36 12.92 12.92
CA LEU A 78 -11.59 12.20 11.66
C LEU A 78 -12.88 11.38 11.74
N LEU A 79 -12.99 10.52 12.75
CA LEU A 79 -14.13 9.65 12.98
C LEU A 79 -15.44 10.44 13.14
N LYS A 80 -15.42 11.55 13.89
CA LYS A 80 -16.56 12.48 14.00
C LYS A 80 -16.99 12.98 12.63
N ARG A 81 -16.02 13.46 11.83
CA ARG A 81 -16.29 14.05 10.52
C ARG A 81 -16.84 13.03 9.54
N VAL A 82 -16.33 11.80 9.56
CA VAL A 82 -16.86 10.67 8.78
C VAL A 82 -18.31 10.36 9.19
N TYR A 83 -18.58 10.21 10.48
CA TYR A 83 -19.94 9.95 10.98
C TYR A 83 -20.93 11.05 10.57
N GLU A 84 -20.53 12.31 10.75
CA GLU A 84 -21.35 13.47 10.39
C GLU A 84 -21.61 13.57 8.88
N THR A 85 -20.62 13.23 8.07
CA THR A 85 -20.77 13.14 6.61
C THR A 85 -21.82 12.10 6.24
N ILE A 86 -21.79 10.92 6.86
CA ILE A 86 -22.79 9.86 6.61
C ILE A 86 -24.17 10.33 7.05
N ARG A 87 -24.27 10.87 8.27
CA ARG A 87 -25.53 11.34 8.86
C ARG A 87 -26.21 12.40 8.00
N SER A 88 -25.44 13.38 7.52
CA SER A 88 -25.99 14.57 6.85
C SER A 88 -26.08 14.44 5.32
N LYS A 89 -25.22 13.65 4.67
CA LYS A 89 -25.08 13.65 3.20
C LYS A 89 -25.35 12.31 2.52
N SER A 90 -25.41 11.19 3.25
CA SER A 90 -25.62 9.86 2.64
C SER A 90 -27.09 9.42 2.66
N ALA A 91 -27.41 8.39 1.86
CA ALA A 91 -28.71 7.73 1.87
C ALA A 91 -28.94 6.98 3.18
N ARG A 92 -27.90 6.36 3.76
CA ARG A 92 -27.95 5.73 5.10
C ARG A 92 -28.31 6.72 6.20
N GLY A 93 -27.80 7.96 6.10
CA GLY A 93 -28.08 9.05 7.04
C GLY A 93 -29.58 9.33 7.24
N LYS A 94 -30.39 9.11 6.21
CA LYS A 94 -31.85 9.31 6.22
C LYS A 94 -32.63 8.22 6.95
N VAL A 95 -31.97 7.09 7.27
CA VAL A 95 -32.61 5.89 7.82
C VAL A 95 -31.82 5.30 9.01
N LEU A 96 -31.03 6.11 9.71
CA LEU A 96 -30.24 5.67 10.88
C LEU A 96 -31.09 5.12 12.02
N ASP A 97 -32.37 5.50 12.11
CA ASP A 97 -33.30 4.95 13.11
C ASP A 97 -33.65 3.48 12.83
N LEU A 98 -33.64 3.07 11.57
CA LEU A 98 -33.90 1.69 11.14
C LEU A 98 -32.60 0.88 11.00
N TYR A 99 -31.55 1.52 10.50
CA TYR A 99 -30.24 0.93 10.27
C TYR A 99 -29.18 1.75 11.02
N PRO A 100 -28.99 1.53 12.33
CA PRO A 100 -28.06 2.32 13.12
C PRO A 100 -26.61 2.15 12.63
N LEU A 101 -25.80 3.16 12.90
CA LEU A 101 -24.36 3.19 12.66
C LEU A 101 -23.68 3.59 13.96
N ARG A 102 -22.60 2.90 14.33
CA ARG A 102 -21.81 3.22 15.52
C ARG A 102 -20.36 3.56 15.15
N ALA A 103 -19.88 4.68 15.67
CA ALA A 103 -18.49 5.10 15.54
C ALA A 103 -17.63 4.43 16.62
N ILE A 104 -16.45 3.94 16.27
CA ILE A 104 -15.56 3.25 17.20
C ILE A 104 -14.16 3.83 17.08
N GLY A 105 -13.70 4.53 18.11
CA GLY A 105 -12.31 5.00 18.20
C GLY A 105 -11.45 3.97 18.90
N VAL A 106 -10.30 3.62 18.32
CA VAL A 106 -9.32 2.75 18.94
C VAL A 106 -7.98 3.46 18.99
N ASP A 107 -7.37 3.53 20.17
CA ASP A 107 -6.05 4.14 20.34
C ASP A 107 -5.31 3.46 21.50
N TYR A 108 -3.99 3.34 21.41
CA TYR A 108 -3.17 2.77 22.48
C TYR A 108 -2.95 3.76 23.64
N ASN A 109 -3.13 5.06 23.39
CA ASN A 109 -2.90 6.15 24.33
C ASN A 109 -4.19 6.57 25.07
N GLU A 110 -4.14 6.57 26.41
CA GLU A 110 -5.29 6.91 27.26
C GLU A 110 -5.77 8.37 27.10
N ALA A 111 -4.86 9.31 26.79
CA ALA A 111 -5.23 10.70 26.57
C ALA A 111 -6.01 10.86 25.26
N SER A 112 -5.60 10.15 24.19
CA SER A 112 -6.34 10.05 22.93
C SER A 112 -7.73 9.45 23.14
N ILE A 113 -7.83 8.33 23.88
CA ILE A 113 -9.12 7.71 24.22
C ILE A 113 -10.04 8.71 24.92
N THR A 114 -9.52 9.42 25.92
CA THR A 114 -10.28 10.43 26.67
C THR A 114 -10.71 11.61 25.79
N ALA A 115 -9.83 12.10 24.92
CA ALA A 115 -10.13 13.18 23.99
C ALA A 115 -11.20 12.77 22.98
N THR A 116 -11.05 11.58 22.38
CA THR A 116 -12.01 11.00 21.44
C THR A 116 -13.40 10.88 22.05
N ALA A 117 -13.52 10.36 23.28
CA ALA A 117 -14.81 10.24 23.96
C ALA A 117 -15.52 11.60 24.15
N ARG A 118 -14.76 12.67 24.42
CA ARG A 118 -15.30 14.04 24.50
C ARG A 118 -15.72 14.56 23.13
N THR A 119 -14.90 14.36 22.11
CA THR A 119 -15.17 14.81 20.73
C THR A 119 -16.43 14.17 20.14
N LEU A 120 -16.63 12.87 20.42
CA LEU A 120 -17.77 12.07 19.96
C LEU A 120 -19.01 12.16 20.86
N ALA A 121 -19.01 13.02 21.88
CA ALA A 121 -20.19 13.23 22.71
C ALA A 121 -21.41 13.61 21.84
N GLY A 122 -22.51 12.86 21.99
CA GLY A 122 -23.73 13.02 21.17
C GLY A 122 -23.77 12.18 19.89
N ILE A 123 -22.71 11.44 19.56
CA ILE A 123 -22.68 10.43 18.50
C ILE A 123 -22.77 9.03 19.15
N PRO A 124 -23.53 8.07 18.61
CA PRO A 124 -23.47 6.67 19.04
C PRO A 124 -22.06 6.12 18.84
N HIS A 125 -21.31 5.94 19.94
CA HIS A 125 -19.91 5.55 19.85
C HIS A 125 -19.45 4.51 20.88
N LEU A 126 -18.23 4.02 20.67
CA LEU A 126 -17.41 3.25 21.59
C LEU A 126 -15.98 3.76 21.48
N VAL A 127 -15.24 3.79 22.58
CA VAL A 127 -13.79 4.06 22.53
C VAL A 127 -13.09 2.93 23.27
N LEU A 128 -12.07 2.34 22.64
CA LEU A 128 -11.32 1.21 23.19
C LEU A 128 -9.82 1.47 23.13
N LYS A 129 -9.11 0.80 24.04
CA LYS A 129 -7.68 0.64 23.92
C LYS A 129 -7.36 -0.42 22.87
N GLY A 130 -6.37 -0.16 22.02
CA GLY A 130 -5.85 -1.13 21.05
C GLY A 130 -4.63 -0.60 20.33
N ASP A 131 -3.82 -1.50 19.76
CA ASP A 131 -2.60 -1.17 19.03
C ASP A 131 -2.76 -1.52 17.55
N ILE A 132 -2.23 -0.68 16.66
CA ILE A 132 -2.22 -0.90 15.20
C ILE A 132 -1.54 -2.22 14.83
N GLY A 133 -0.58 -2.68 15.64
CA GLY A 133 0.14 -3.93 15.49
C GLY A 133 -0.65 -5.19 15.84
N ASP A 134 -1.77 -5.10 16.56
CA ASP A 134 -2.57 -6.26 16.99
C ASP A 134 -4.06 -6.11 16.64
N PRO A 135 -4.43 -6.22 15.35
CA PRO A 135 -5.81 -6.12 14.92
C PRO A 135 -6.68 -7.27 15.46
N GLU A 136 -6.11 -8.46 15.70
CA GLU A 136 -6.84 -9.59 16.28
C GLU A 136 -7.27 -9.32 17.74
N GLU A 137 -6.39 -8.73 18.58
CA GLU A 137 -6.74 -8.30 19.94
C GLU A 137 -7.84 -7.22 19.91
N MET A 138 -7.75 -6.26 19.00
CA MET A 138 -8.80 -5.24 18.81
C MET A 138 -10.16 -5.87 18.52
N VAL A 139 -10.23 -6.86 17.62
CA VAL A 139 -11.48 -7.58 17.33
C VAL A 139 -11.98 -8.38 18.55
N ALA A 140 -11.08 -9.00 19.31
CA ALA A 140 -11.45 -9.69 20.55
C ALA A 140 -12.06 -8.73 21.59
N SER A 141 -11.46 -7.55 21.75
CA SER A 141 -11.96 -6.48 22.63
C SER A 141 -13.33 -5.97 22.18
N LEU A 142 -13.54 -5.79 20.87
CA LEU A 142 -14.84 -5.39 20.32
C LEU A 142 -15.96 -6.38 20.67
N ARG A 143 -15.67 -7.69 20.59
CA ARG A 143 -16.64 -8.74 20.97
C ARG A 143 -17.01 -8.68 22.45
N GLN A 144 -16.04 -8.42 23.33
CA GLN A 144 -16.30 -8.24 24.77
C GLN A 144 -17.22 -7.04 25.05
N HIS A 145 -17.26 -6.05 24.15
CA HIS A 145 -18.11 -4.86 24.21
C HIS A 145 -19.41 -4.99 23.39
N GLY A 146 -19.79 -6.23 23.02
CA GLY A 146 -21.07 -6.54 22.38
C GLY A 146 -21.09 -6.35 20.87
N ILE A 147 -19.95 -6.15 20.21
CA ILE A 147 -19.84 -6.14 18.75
C ILE A 147 -19.59 -7.58 18.27
N ASN A 148 -20.66 -8.31 17.99
CA ASN A 148 -20.61 -9.75 17.70
C ASN A 148 -20.47 -10.08 16.20
N ASP A 149 -20.64 -9.09 15.34
CA ASP A 149 -20.57 -9.16 13.87
C ASP A 149 -19.43 -8.27 13.32
N PRO A 150 -18.16 -8.54 13.68
CA PRO A 150 -17.02 -7.72 13.24
C PRO A 150 -16.83 -7.72 11.72
N GLU A 151 -17.45 -8.66 10.99
CA GLU A 151 -17.51 -8.62 9.54
C GLU A 151 -18.25 -7.39 8.99
N ASN A 152 -19.04 -6.71 9.81
CA ASN A 152 -19.76 -5.48 9.43
C ASN A 152 -19.01 -4.18 9.75
N ILE A 153 -17.70 -4.26 10.00
CA ILE A 153 -16.84 -3.10 10.26
C ILE A 153 -16.24 -2.55 8.96
N LEU A 154 -16.41 -1.24 8.73
CA LEU A 154 -15.54 -0.47 7.85
C LEU A 154 -14.32 -0.01 8.66
N HIS A 155 -13.14 -0.56 8.36
CA HIS A 155 -11.90 -0.13 9.00
C HIS A 155 -11.36 1.12 8.30
N ILE A 156 -11.01 2.12 9.08
CA ILE A 156 -10.35 3.34 8.61
C ILE A 156 -9.13 3.64 9.47
N ARG A 157 -8.12 4.27 8.88
CA ARG A 157 -7.00 4.88 9.61
C ARG A 157 -6.27 5.89 8.73
N SER A 158 -5.60 6.84 9.36
CA SER A 158 -4.80 7.84 8.67
C SER A 158 -3.42 7.99 9.32
N PHE A 159 -2.37 7.85 8.51
CA PHE A 159 -0.97 8.13 8.82
C PHE A 159 -0.47 7.39 10.06
N LEU A 160 -0.56 6.05 10.04
CA LEU A 160 -0.30 5.23 11.23
C LEU A 160 0.51 3.96 10.97
N ASP A 161 0.39 3.32 9.81
CA ASP A 161 1.10 2.06 9.55
C ASP A 161 2.64 2.26 9.57
N HIS A 162 3.11 3.47 9.22
CA HIS A 162 4.51 3.87 9.31
C HIS A 162 5.01 4.15 10.73
N ASP A 163 4.13 4.53 11.67
CA ASP A 163 4.46 4.85 13.08
C ASP A 163 4.13 3.67 14.02
N ARG A 164 3.85 2.49 13.46
CA ARG A 164 3.63 1.27 14.24
C ARG A 164 4.89 0.89 15.02
N HIS A 165 4.70 0.24 16.17
CA HIS A 165 5.80 -0.46 16.83
C HIS A 165 6.43 -1.50 15.87
N PHE A 166 7.75 -1.42 15.66
CA PHE A 166 8.43 -2.37 14.79
C PHE A 166 8.37 -3.78 15.36
N ILE A 167 7.82 -4.70 14.58
CA ILE A 167 7.86 -6.14 14.87
C ILE A 167 8.78 -6.77 13.83
N TYR A 168 9.86 -7.40 14.29
CA TYR A 168 10.78 -8.10 13.40
C TYR A 168 10.07 -9.27 12.69
N PRO A 169 10.39 -9.54 11.41
CA PRO A 169 9.83 -10.64 10.65
C PRO A 169 9.89 -11.98 11.39
N GLN A 170 8.75 -12.66 11.45
CA GLN A 170 8.66 -14.02 11.94
C GLN A 170 8.90 -15.03 10.80
N ASN A 171 8.57 -14.66 9.55
CA ASN A 171 8.84 -15.49 8.38
C ASN A 171 10.24 -15.20 7.82
N LEU A 172 11.25 -15.85 8.41
CA LEU A 172 12.65 -15.66 8.04
C LEU A 172 12.96 -16.14 6.61
N GLU A 173 12.25 -17.15 6.10
CA GLU A 173 12.43 -17.64 4.73
C GLU A 173 11.98 -16.59 3.71
N LYS A 174 10.81 -15.95 3.93
CA LYS A 174 10.35 -14.83 3.08
C LYS A 174 11.25 -13.60 3.21
N ALA A 175 11.72 -13.29 4.43
CA ALA A 175 12.69 -12.22 4.63
C ALA A 175 13.98 -12.47 3.83
N GLN A 176 14.52 -13.69 3.89
CA GLN A 176 15.70 -14.09 3.13
C GLN A 176 15.44 -14.06 1.62
N ALA A 177 14.28 -14.53 1.17
CA ALA A 177 13.91 -14.50 -0.25
C ALA A 177 13.90 -13.06 -0.79
N ARG A 178 13.50 -12.05 -0.01
CA ARG A 178 13.51 -10.64 -0.45
C ARG A 178 14.89 -10.02 -0.67
N THR A 179 15.97 -10.65 -0.22
CA THR A 179 17.32 -10.07 -0.31
C THR A 179 17.80 -9.79 -1.75
N HIS A 180 17.21 -10.48 -2.74
CA HIS A 180 17.51 -10.25 -4.16
C HIS A 180 16.79 -9.02 -4.75
N LEU A 181 15.82 -8.44 -4.02
CA LEU A 181 15.08 -7.25 -4.43
C LEU A 181 15.80 -6.00 -3.94
N SER A 182 15.71 -4.93 -4.74
CA SER A 182 16.24 -3.62 -4.37
C SER A 182 15.14 -2.79 -3.71
N TYR A 183 15.45 -2.23 -2.54
CA TYR A 183 14.61 -1.30 -1.80
C TYR A 183 15.49 -0.16 -1.28
N GLU A 184 14.99 1.07 -1.28
CA GLU A 184 15.73 2.26 -0.81
C GLU A 184 15.19 2.81 0.52
N ASN A 185 14.16 2.18 1.11
CA ASN A 185 13.60 2.57 2.39
C ASN A 185 14.67 2.55 3.51
N VAL A 186 14.60 3.52 4.41
CA VAL A 186 15.51 3.66 5.55
C VAL A 186 14.72 3.54 6.84
N SER A 187 15.16 2.66 7.73
CA SER A 187 14.57 2.49 9.06
C SER A 187 15.66 2.19 10.08
N VAL A 188 15.48 2.69 11.29
CA VAL A 188 16.46 2.58 12.37
C VAL A 188 15.80 1.89 13.57
N ASP A 189 16.52 0.99 14.23
CA ASP A 189 16.06 0.31 15.44
C ASP A 189 16.26 1.18 16.70
N VAL A 190 15.78 0.69 17.84
CA VAL A 190 15.88 1.41 19.12
C VAL A 190 17.30 1.53 19.66
N GLN A 191 18.28 0.85 19.06
CA GLN A 191 19.71 0.98 19.36
C GLN A 191 20.42 1.95 18.40
N GLY A 192 19.71 2.51 17.41
CA GLY A 192 20.30 3.38 16.39
C GLY A 192 20.91 2.63 15.20
N ASN A 193 20.75 1.31 15.11
CA ASN A 193 21.27 0.55 13.97
C ASN A 193 20.31 0.62 12.77
N LEU A 194 20.89 0.60 11.57
CA LEU A 194 20.12 0.45 10.34
C LEU A 194 19.43 -0.92 10.31
N ILE A 195 18.11 -0.91 10.17
CA ILE A 195 17.34 -2.11 9.84
C ILE A 195 17.49 -2.35 8.32
N PRO A 196 17.92 -3.55 7.87
CA PRO A 196 18.06 -3.81 6.45
C PRO A 196 16.72 -3.58 5.70
N PRO A 197 16.72 -2.92 4.52
CA PRO A 197 15.48 -2.53 3.83
C PRO A 197 14.48 -3.68 3.64
N HIS A 198 14.97 -4.84 3.19
CA HIS A 198 14.14 -6.05 3.00
C HIS A 198 13.48 -6.57 4.29
N VAL A 199 14.08 -6.33 5.47
CA VAL A 199 13.54 -6.69 6.78
C VAL A 199 12.37 -5.76 7.13
N THR A 200 12.50 -4.46 6.88
CA THR A 200 11.41 -3.49 7.05
C THR A 200 10.22 -3.84 6.14
N VAL A 201 10.48 -4.16 4.87
CA VAL A 201 9.42 -4.55 3.93
C VAL A 201 8.73 -5.84 4.36
N GLN A 202 9.48 -6.85 4.80
CA GLN A 202 8.87 -8.08 5.29
C GLN A 202 8.06 -7.84 6.59
N SER A 203 8.52 -6.96 7.48
CA SER A 203 7.76 -6.54 8.67
C SER A 203 6.43 -5.86 8.27
N LEU A 204 6.45 -5.01 7.24
CA LEU A 204 5.24 -4.38 6.71
C LEU A 204 4.28 -5.40 6.11
N VAL A 205 4.78 -6.38 5.35
CA VAL A 205 3.96 -7.46 4.77
C VAL A 205 3.27 -8.27 5.88
N GLU A 206 4.00 -8.70 6.91
CA GLU A 206 3.42 -9.44 8.03
C GLU A 206 2.45 -8.59 8.86
N HIS A 207 2.65 -7.28 8.90
CA HIS A 207 1.70 -6.33 9.50
C HIS A 207 0.40 -6.24 8.71
N LEU A 208 0.48 -6.03 7.40
CA LEU A 208 -0.68 -6.00 6.54
C LEU A 208 -1.37 -7.37 6.47
N GLU A 209 -0.65 -8.48 6.66
CA GLU A 209 -1.22 -9.82 6.73
C GLU A 209 -2.16 -9.99 7.92
N ARG A 210 -1.76 -9.53 9.12
CA ARG A 210 -2.62 -9.49 10.31
C ARG A 210 -3.91 -8.71 10.04
N TRP A 211 -3.79 -7.53 9.43
CA TRP A 211 -4.95 -6.74 9.02
C TRP A 211 -5.82 -7.45 7.97
N ALA A 212 -5.21 -8.07 6.95
CA ALA A 212 -5.92 -8.79 5.90
C ALA A 212 -6.73 -9.99 6.43
N ARG A 213 -6.38 -10.54 7.60
CA ARG A 213 -7.14 -11.62 8.24
C ARG A 213 -8.47 -11.15 8.82
N ILE A 214 -8.52 -9.92 9.34
CA ILE A 214 -9.75 -9.35 9.95
C ILE A 214 -10.60 -8.57 8.94
N VAL A 215 -9.99 -8.06 7.86
CA VAL A 215 -10.72 -7.43 6.76
C VAL A 215 -11.47 -8.51 5.98
N THR A 216 -12.79 -8.48 6.08
CA THR A 216 -13.67 -9.51 5.53
C THR A 216 -14.58 -8.92 4.46
N LYS A 217 -15.80 -8.52 4.82
CA LYS A 217 -16.85 -8.09 3.88
C LYS A 217 -16.65 -6.66 3.39
N HIS A 218 -16.29 -5.75 4.31
CA HIS A 218 -16.13 -4.34 4.00
C HIS A 218 -14.68 -3.96 3.81
N GLU A 219 -14.49 -2.80 3.18
CA GLU A 219 -13.19 -2.30 2.78
C GLU A 219 -12.33 -1.85 3.97
N LEU A 220 -11.04 -1.68 3.71
CA LEU A 220 -10.08 -1.05 4.61
C LEU A 220 -9.59 0.25 3.98
N ILE A 221 -9.95 1.38 4.56
CA ILE A 221 -9.51 2.70 4.09
C ILE A 221 -8.22 3.09 4.81
N ILE A 222 -7.16 3.28 4.04
CA ILE A 222 -5.86 3.73 4.54
C ILE A 222 -5.48 5.01 3.82
N LEU A 223 -5.26 6.07 4.60
CA LEU A 223 -4.53 7.25 4.17
C LEU A 223 -3.11 7.13 4.72
N GLU A 224 -2.09 7.07 3.88
CA GLU A 224 -0.71 6.85 4.32
C GLU A 224 0.27 7.79 3.64
N VAL A 225 1.38 8.07 4.33
CA VAL A 225 2.51 8.87 3.85
C VAL A 225 3.75 7.99 3.61
N HIS A 226 4.54 8.38 2.62
CA HIS A 226 5.57 7.57 2.00
C HIS A 226 6.88 8.36 1.85
N SER A 227 7.99 7.65 2.00
CA SER A 227 9.31 8.16 1.61
C SER A 227 9.47 8.15 0.09
N THR A 228 10.56 8.69 -0.41
CA THR A 228 10.86 8.74 -1.85
C THR A 228 12.35 8.53 -2.12
N GLU A 229 12.70 7.96 -3.28
CA GLU A 229 14.09 7.67 -3.64
C GLU A 229 14.96 8.94 -3.66
N ALA A 230 16.20 8.83 -3.20
CA ALA A 230 17.08 10.01 -3.02
C ALA A 230 17.32 10.79 -4.32
N GLN A 231 17.37 10.10 -5.47
CA GLN A 231 17.49 10.73 -6.78
C GLN A 231 16.25 11.57 -7.13
N THR A 232 15.06 11.07 -6.80
CA THR A 232 13.79 11.77 -6.98
C THR A 232 13.73 13.00 -6.07
N VAL A 233 14.14 12.86 -4.80
CA VAL A 233 14.24 14.01 -3.87
C VAL A 233 15.19 15.08 -4.40
N ASN A 234 16.36 14.68 -4.91
CA ASN A 234 17.32 15.61 -5.50
C ASN A 234 16.74 16.36 -6.72
N LYS A 235 16.06 15.64 -7.63
CA LYS A 235 15.42 16.22 -8.82
C LYS A 235 14.31 17.22 -8.47
N PHE A 236 13.61 17.01 -7.36
CA PHE A 236 12.44 17.80 -6.94
C PHE A 236 12.64 18.54 -5.61
N LEU A 237 13.87 18.95 -5.29
CA LEU A 237 14.26 19.50 -3.98
C LEU A 237 13.36 20.64 -3.50
N ASP A 238 13.04 21.59 -4.39
CA ASP A 238 12.19 22.77 -4.07
C ASP A 238 10.68 22.49 -4.20
N LYS A 239 10.30 21.27 -4.61
CA LYS A 239 8.92 20.86 -4.91
C LYS A 239 8.43 19.71 -4.04
N SER A 240 9.32 19.12 -3.25
CA SER A 240 9.04 17.99 -2.38
C SER A 240 9.48 18.29 -0.95
N GLU A 241 8.66 17.89 0.01
CA GLU A 241 9.00 17.95 1.42
C GLU A 241 9.84 16.74 1.88
N ASN A 242 10.07 15.73 1.02
CA ASN A 242 10.74 14.47 1.38
C ASN A 242 12.14 14.65 1.96
N LEU A 243 12.92 15.68 1.57
CA LEU A 243 14.27 15.89 2.10
C LEU A 243 14.29 15.94 3.63
N HIS A 244 13.43 16.76 4.21
CA HIS A 244 13.35 16.91 5.67
C HIS A 244 12.36 15.92 6.26
N PHE A 245 11.26 15.63 5.55
CA PHE A 245 10.22 14.73 6.02
C PHE A 245 10.75 13.31 6.24
N ASP A 246 11.40 12.72 5.23
CA ASP A 246 11.91 11.36 5.30
C ASP A 246 13.02 11.27 6.36
N ALA A 247 13.87 12.30 6.44
CA ALA A 247 14.95 12.38 7.42
C ALA A 247 14.43 12.37 8.86
N TYR A 248 13.48 13.25 9.22
CA TYR A 248 13.03 13.29 10.60
C TYR A 248 12.21 12.05 10.97
N HIS A 249 11.49 11.41 10.04
CA HIS A 249 10.80 10.14 10.31
C HIS A 249 11.79 9.02 10.59
N ALA A 250 12.82 8.89 9.76
CA ALA A 250 13.86 7.89 9.99
C ALA A 250 14.63 8.16 11.29
N PHE A 251 14.94 9.43 11.59
CA PHE A 251 15.55 9.80 12.88
C PHE A 251 14.67 9.45 14.06
N SER A 252 13.35 9.63 13.97
CA SER A 252 12.41 9.28 15.04
C SER A 252 11.99 7.81 15.06
N MET A 253 12.77 6.93 14.40
CA MET A 253 12.52 5.48 14.34
C MET A 253 11.15 5.10 13.75
N GLN A 254 10.64 5.92 12.83
CA GLN A 254 9.44 5.57 12.05
C GLN A 254 9.83 4.85 10.77
N HIS A 255 8.87 4.14 10.19
CA HIS A 255 9.10 3.11 9.17
C HIS A 255 8.40 3.47 7.85
N LEU A 256 8.77 4.62 7.28
CA LEU A 256 8.34 4.99 5.94
C LEU A 256 8.90 4.00 4.92
N VAL A 257 8.08 3.72 3.90
CA VAL A 257 8.47 3.04 2.67
C VAL A 257 7.98 3.86 1.49
N GLU A 258 8.49 3.57 0.29
CA GLU A 258 7.99 4.17 -0.94
C GLU A 258 6.56 3.68 -1.25
N ALA A 259 5.78 4.50 -1.93
CA ALA A 259 4.36 4.22 -2.18
C ALA A 259 4.13 2.93 -3.00
N ASP A 260 5.02 2.64 -3.96
CA ASP A 260 5.00 1.39 -4.73
C ASP A 260 5.33 0.18 -3.85
N VAL A 261 6.26 0.32 -2.89
CA VAL A 261 6.60 -0.72 -1.91
C VAL A 261 5.42 -1.01 -0.98
N PHE A 262 4.73 0.02 -0.48
CA PHE A 262 3.51 -0.15 0.32
C PHE A 262 2.41 -0.88 -0.45
N LEU A 263 2.17 -0.48 -1.70
CA LEU A 263 1.15 -1.10 -2.56
C LEU A 263 1.50 -2.57 -2.87
N MET A 264 2.78 -2.87 -3.13
CA MET A 264 3.24 -4.25 -3.31
C MET A 264 3.02 -5.07 -2.04
N ALA A 265 3.38 -4.55 -0.86
CA ALA A 265 3.20 -5.24 0.41
C ALA A 265 1.72 -5.59 0.69
N ALA A 266 0.80 -4.70 0.32
CA ALA A 266 -0.64 -4.96 0.41
C ALA A 266 -1.09 -6.07 -0.55
N ALA A 267 -0.61 -6.05 -1.80
CA ALA A 267 -0.96 -7.05 -2.80
C ALA A 267 -0.46 -8.46 -2.46
N GLU A 268 0.66 -8.57 -1.75
CA GLU A 268 1.21 -9.84 -1.28
C GLU A 268 0.34 -10.56 -0.26
N VAL A 269 -0.52 -9.80 0.43
CA VAL A 269 -1.48 -10.32 1.42
C VAL A 269 -2.92 -10.30 0.91
N GLY A 270 -3.09 -10.05 -0.39
CA GLY A 270 -4.39 -10.08 -1.06
C GLY A 270 -5.22 -8.81 -0.87
N LEU A 271 -4.64 -7.72 -0.39
CA LEU A 271 -5.29 -6.41 -0.28
C LEU A 271 -5.01 -5.58 -1.53
N PHE A 272 -6.05 -5.24 -2.27
CA PHE A 272 -5.95 -4.43 -3.48
C PHE A 272 -6.80 -3.18 -3.38
N PRO A 273 -6.30 -2.02 -3.80
CA PRO A 273 -7.09 -0.80 -3.74
C PRO A 273 -8.13 -0.78 -4.86
N LYS A 274 -9.32 -0.27 -4.56
CA LYS A 274 -10.34 0.07 -5.56
C LYS A 274 -9.86 1.24 -6.39
N PHE A 275 -9.63 1.01 -7.68
CA PHE A 275 -8.97 1.96 -8.59
C PHE A 275 -9.66 3.33 -8.60
N GLU A 276 -10.99 3.37 -8.57
CA GLU A 276 -11.78 4.60 -8.56
C GLU A 276 -11.56 5.46 -7.29
N PHE A 277 -11.14 4.84 -6.20
CA PHE A 277 -10.90 5.46 -4.89
C PHE A 277 -9.43 5.71 -4.59
N SER A 278 -8.51 5.12 -5.35
CA SER A 278 -7.07 5.39 -5.22
C SER A 278 -6.73 6.83 -5.59
N LYS A 279 -6.16 7.58 -4.63
CA LYS A 279 -5.57 8.90 -4.88
C LYS A 279 -4.12 8.90 -4.46
N ARG A 280 -3.30 9.67 -5.17
CA ARG A 280 -1.90 9.96 -4.82
C ARG A 280 -1.66 11.46 -4.77
N TYR A 281 -0.71 11.88 -3.94
CA TYR A 281 -0.27 13.26 -3.85
C TYR A 281 1.26 13.35 -3.82
N PRO A 282 1.85 14.37 -4.47
CA PRO A 282 1.18 15.38 -5.30
C PRO A 282 0.60 14.80 -6.62
N LYS A 283 -0.48 15.41 -7.14
CA LYS A 283 -1.21 14.88 -8.32
C LYS A 283 -0.44 15.02 -9.64
N THR A 284 0.44 16.01 -9.75
CA THR A 284 1.03 16.44 -11.03
C THR A 284 2.52 16.12 -11.17
N PHE A 285 3.19 15.65 -10.12
CA PHE A 285 4.62 15.32 -10.17
C PHE A 285 4.83 13.80 -10.27
N PRO A 286 5.97 13.35 -10.85
CA PRO A 286 6.28 11.93 -11.03
C PRO A 286 6.93 11.34 -9.76
N PHE A 287 6.30 11.57 -8.61
CA PHE A 287 6.63 10.97 -7.32
C PHE A 287 5.39 10.96 -6.43
N THR A 288 5.39 10.13 -5.39
CA THR A 288 4.25 9.98 -4.49
C THR A 288 4.70 10.07 -3.04
N ARG A 289 4.12 11.03 -2.33
CA ARG A 289 4.31 11.21 -0.88
C ARG A 289 3.15 10.67 -0.08
N ILE A 290 1.93 10.74 -0.61
CA ILE A 290 0.72 10.35 0.14
C ILE A 290 -0.18 9.55 -0.76
N THR A 291 -0.79 8.50 -0.22
CA THR A 291 -1.82 7.73 -0.89
C THR A 291 -3.07 7.65 -0.03
N LEU A 292 -4.24 7.82 -0.64
CA LEU A 292 -5.52 7.43 -0.07
C LEU A 292 -6.01 6.20 -0.83
N ASN A 293 -6.22 5.09 -0.14
CA ASN A 293 -6.64 3.83 -0.73
C ASN A 293 -7.84 3.26 0.03
N CYS A 294 -8.78 2.69 -0.72
CA CYS A 294 -9.86 1.86 -0.21
C CYS A 294 -9.57 0.42 -0.63
N PHE A 295 -8.97 -0.37 0.26
CA PHE A 295 -8.54 -1.73 0.00
C PHE A 295 -9.68 -2.72 0.15
N GLU A 296 -9.74 -3.69 -0.76
CA GLU A 296 -10.58 -4.87 -0.66
C GLU A 296 -9.72 -6.12 -0.69
N LYS A 297 -10.20 -7.18 -0.02
CA LYS A 297 -9.58 -8.48 -0.06
C LYS A 297 -9.96 -9.21 -1.35
N ARG A 298 -8.97 -9.73 -2.07
CA ARG A 298 -9.18 -10.53 -3.29
C ARG A 298 -8.65 -11.97 -3.08
N PRO A 299 -9.16 -12.95 -3.85
CA PRO A 299 -8.79 -14.37 -3.67
C PRO A 299 -7.44 -14.75 -4.29
N TYR A 300 -6.58 -13.76 -4.57
CA TYR A 300 -5.28 -13.96 -5.19
C TYR A 300 -4.29 -12.95 -4.59
N THR A 301 -3.00 -13.21 -4.74
CA THR A 301 -1.93 -12.30 -4.33
C THR A 301 -1.07 -11.94 -5.54
N ILE A 302 -0.36 -10.82 -5.45
CA ILE A 302 0.66 -10.44 -6.43
C ILE A 302 1.94 -10.16 -5.67
N ARG A 303 3.07 -10.69 -6.17
CA ARG A 303 4.41 -10.48 -5.60
C ARG A 303 5.46 -10.39 -6.70
N HIS A 304 6.66 -9.92 -6.37
CA HIS A 304 7.81 -10.06 -7.25
C HIS A 304 8.23 -11.55 -7.38
N PRO A 305 8.71 -11.99 -8.56
CA PRO A 305 9.21 -13.36 -8.75
C PRO A 305 10.53 -13.58 -8.03
N ASN A 306 10.76 -14.83 -7.64
CA ASN A 306 12.05 -15.36 -7.19
C ASN A 306 12.60 -16.34 -8.22
N LEU A 307 13.92 -16.61 -8.18
CA LEU A 307 14.52 -17.64 -9.04
C LEU A 307 13.92 -19.05 -8.83
N SER A 308 13.39 -19.33 -7.63
CA SER A 308 12.65 -20.57 -7.36
C SER A 308 11.37 -20.71 -8.19
N ASP A 309 10.82 -19.61 -8.71
CA ASP A 309 9.63 -19.62 -9.57
C ASP A 309 9.96 -20.03 -11.01
N LEU A 310 11.25 -20.08 -11.39
CA LEU A 310 11.68 -20.32 -12.78
C LEU A 310 11.03 -21.58 -13.41
N PRO A 311 10.96 -22.75 -12.75
CA PRO A 311 10.28 -23.92 -13.33
C PRO A 311 8.79 -23.67 -13.61
N ALA A 312 8.09 -22.98 -12.70
CA ALA A 312 6.67 -22.66 -12.86
C ALA A 312 6.46 -21.63 -13.99
N LEU A 313 7.37 -20.66 -14.13
CA LEU A 313 7.32 -19.63 -15.17
C LEU A 313 7.60 -20.21 -16.56
N VAL A 314 8.57 -21.12 -16.70
CA VAL A 314 8.82 -21.83 -17.98
C VAL A 314 7.61 -22.67 -18.38
N ASN A 315 6.98 -23.36 -17.44
CA ASN A 315 5.74 -24.10 -17.71
C ASN A 315 4.58 -23.16 -18.09
N LEU A 316 4.45 -22.01 -17.43
CA LEU A 316 3.45 -21.00 -17.77
C LEU A 316 3.66 -20.43 -19.18
N GLU A 317 4.91 -20.14 -19.56
CA GLU A 317 5.28 -19.69 -20.90
C GLU A 317 4.87 -20.71 -21.97
N ALA A 318 5.19 -21.98 -21.76
CA ALA A 318 4.87 -23.08 -22.68
C ALA A 318 3.36 -23.27 -22.88
N LYS A 319 2.55 -23.03 -21.84
CA LYS A 319 1.09 -23.08 -21.91
C LYS A 319 0.47 -21.86 -22.58
N CYS A 320 1.09 -20.68 -22.46
CA CYS A 320 0.54 -19.43 -22.96
C CYS A 320 0.89 -19.14 -24.42
N TRP A 321 2.04 -19.64 -24.89
CA TRP A 321 2.59 -19.28 -26.20
C TRP A 321 2.91 -20.51 -27.07
N PRO A 322 2.67 -20.44 -28.39
CA PRO A 322 3.22 -21.40 -29.34
C PRO A 322 4.76 -21.42 -29.29
N GLU A 323 5.38 -22.58 -29.55
CA GLU A 323 6.83 -22.83 -29.41
C GLU A 323 7.72 -21.73 -30.04
N HIS A 324 7.41 -21.28 -31.25
CA HIS A 324 8.19 -20.25 -31.97
C HIS A 324 8.09 -18.83 -31.38
N LEU A 325 7.33 -18.64 -30.30
CA LEU A 325 7.09 -17.35 -29.63
C LEU A 325 7.45 -17.38 -28.15
N GLN A 326 7.82 -18.54 -27.63
CA GLN A 326 8.17 -18.71 -26.23
C GLN A 326 9.51 -18.04 -25.94
N ALA A 327 9.58 -17.30 -24.83
CA ALA A 327 10.86 -16.98 -24.22
C ALA A 327 11.52 -18.26 -23.69
N SER A 328 12.80 -18.42 -23.95
CA SER A 328 13.60 -19.51 -23.39
C SER A 328 13.71 -19.40 -21.86
N GLY A 329 14.02 -20.52 -21.21
CA GLY A 329 14.27 -20.53 -19.76
C GLY A 329 15.41 -19.60 -19.34
N ASP A 330 16.42 -19.42 -20.19
CA ASP A 330 17.53 -18.50 -19.94
C ASP A 330 17.09 -17.04 -20.06
N GLU A 331 16.24 -16.69 -21.03
CA GLU A 331 15.66 -15.34 -21.11
C GLU A 331 14.78 -15.02 -19.89
N ILE A 332 13.97 -15.98 -19.43
CA ILE A 332 13.14 -15.79 -18.22
C ILE A 332 14.02 -15.62 -16.98
N ARG A 333 15.07 -16.43 -16.83
CA ARG A 333 16.05 -16.27 -15.74
C ARG A 333 16.71 -14.89 -15.78
N GLN A 334 17.21 -14.47 -16.94
CA GLN A 334 17.88 -13.17 -17.10
C GLN A 334 16.97 -11.99 -16.78
N ARG A 335 15.68 -12.07 -17.11
CA ARG A 335 14.67 -11.08 -16.71
C ARG A 335 14.67 -10.92 -15.18
N ILE A 336 14.47 -12.03 -14.46
CA ILE A 336 14.38 -12.06 -12.99
C ILE A 336 15.69 -11.57 -12.35
N GLU A 337 16.84 -12.00 -12.84
CA GLU A 337 18.15 -11.60 -12.28
C GLU A 337 18.47 -10.12 -12.54
N ARG A 338 18.08 -9.58 -13.70
CA ARG A 338 18.44 -8.22 -14.10
C ARG A 338 17.55 -7.15 -13.47
N PHE A 339 16.24 -7.40 -13.37
CA PHE A 339 15.30 -6.42 -12.86
C PHE A 339 14.13 -7.09 -12.11
N PRO A 340 14.38 -7.70 -10.94
CA PRO A 340 13.38 -8.49 -10.23
C PRO A 340 12.17 -7.65 -9.80
N ASN A 341 12.40 -6.41 -9.34
CA ASN A 341 11.34 -5.45 -9.00
C ASN A 341 10.47 -5.03 -10.22
N GLY A 342 10.91 -5.31 -11.44
CA GLY A 342 10.18 -5.01 -12.68
C GLY A 342 9.15 -6.05 -13.07
N HIS A 343 9.01 -7.13 -12.30
CA HIS A 343 8.18 -8.26 -12.66
C HIS A 343 7.19 -8.55 -11.55
N CYS A 344 6.04 -9.10 -11.91
CA CYS A 344 5.00 -9.47 -10.95
C CYS A 344 4.44 -10.83 -11.33
N VAL A 345 4.37 -11.74 -10.37
CA VAL A 345 3.67 -13.02 -10.49
C VAL A 345 2.36 -12.93 -9.72
N LEU A 346 1.33 -13.57 -10.26
CA LEU A 346 0.01 -13.68 -9.65
C LEU A 346 -0.20 -15.11 -9.16
N GLU A 347 -0.51 -15.24 -7.88
CA GLU A 347 -0.77 -16.52 -7.23
C GLU A 347 -2.22 -16.62 -6.78
N MET A 348 -2.84 -17.77 -7.03
CA MET A 348 -4.20 -18.07 -6.58
C MET A 348 -4.23 -19.52 -6.13
N ASP A 349 -4.82 -19.79 -4.96
CA ASP A 349 -4.87 -21.13 -4.35
C ASP A 349 -3.49 -21.81 -4.21
N GLY A 350 -2.45 -21.01 -3.94
CA GLY A 350 -1.06 -21.49 -3.80
C GLY A 350 -0.37 -21.86 -5.12
N GLN A 351 -0.99 -21.57 -6.27
CA GLN A 351 -0.43 -21.82 -7.60
C GLN A 351 -0.09 -20.51 -8.31
N LEU A 352 1.09 -20.45 -8.93
CA LEU A 352 1.44 -19.40 -9.88
C LEU A 352 0.59 -19.55 -11.14
N VAL A 353 -0.31 -18.59 -11.37
CA VAL A 353 -1.29 -18.63 -12.47
C VAL A 353 -1.11 -17.52 -13.49
N GLY A 354 -0.28 -16.52 -13.19
CA GLY A 354 0.05 -15.47 -14.15
C GLY A 354 1.37 -14.77 -13.85
N VAL A 355 1.90 -14.07 -14.85
CA VAL A 355 3.10 -13.22 -14.74
C VAL A 355 3.00 -12.03 -15.69
N MET A 356 3.54 -10.89 -15.28
CA MET A 356 3.87 -9.77 -16.14
C MET A 356 5.37 -9.53 -16.05
N TYR A 357 6.02 -9.49 -17.21
CA TYR A 357 7.41 -9.04 -17.34
C TYR A 357 7.45 -7.61 -17.84
N SER A 358 8.38 -6.81 -17.31
CA SER A 358 8.62 -5.45 -17.77
C SER A 358 10.09 -5.08 -17.67
N GLN A 359 10.50 -4.05 -18.40
CA GLN A 359 11.81 -3.46 -18.28
C GLN A 359 11.72 -1.94 -18.37
N ARG A 360 12.72 -1.23 -17.83
CA ARG A 360 12.86 0.22 -18.02
C ARG A 360 13.68 0.52 -19.29
N ILE A 361 13.22 1.48 -20.10
CA ILE A 361 13.85 1.94 -21.34
C ILE A 361 13.86 3.48 -21.42
N SER A 362 14.77 4.04 -22.21
CA SER A 362 14.99 5.50 -22.31
C SER A 362 13.81 6.25 -22.93
N SER A 363 13.20 5.71 -23.99
CA SER A 363 12.00 6.27 -24.62
C SER A 363 11.24 5.22 -25.43
N ALA A 364 9.99 5.52 -25.81
CA ALA A 364 9.22 4.67 -26.71
C ALA A 364 9.80 4.62 -28.13
N ASP A 365 10.50 5.67 -28.56
CA ASP A 365 10.95 5.82 -29.95
C ASP A 365 12.05 4.83 -30.33
N ILE A 366 12.86 4.39 -29.37
CA ILE A 366 13.91 3.40 -29.64
C ILE A 366 13.31 2.08 -30.17
N LEU A 367 12.10 1.73 -29.75
CA LEU A 367 11.42 0.49 -30.12
C LEU A 367 11.05 0.41 -31.61
N ARG A 368 11.00 1.54 -32.34
CA ARG A 368 10.59 1.56 -33.75
C ARG A 368 11.54 0.78 -34.66
N ASN A 369 12.81 0.71 -34.29
CA ASN A 369 13.88 0.08 -35.07
C ASN A 369 14.55 -1.08 -34.30
N THR A 370 13.92 -1.59 -33.24
CA THR A 370 14.47 -2.68 -32.41
C THR A 370 13.74 -3.98 -32.71
N THR A 371 14.50 -5.03 -33.02
CA THR A 371 13.95 -6.38 -33.15
C THR A 371 13.73 -7.02 -31.78
N TYR A 372 12.85 -8.03 -31.67
CA TYR A 372 12.60 -8.73 -30.41
C TYR A 372 13.89 -9.23 -29.72
N ALA A 373 14.86 -9.73 -30.49
CA ALA A 373 16.14 -10.22 -29.97
C ALA A 373 17.02 -9.13 -29.36
N GLU A 374 16.86 -7.87 -29.79
CA GLU A 374 17.62 -6.72 -29.30
C GLU A 374 16.94 -6.03 -28.11
N VAL A 375 15.63 -6.24 -27.91
CA VAL A 375 14.84 -5.62 -26.83
C VAL A 375 15.48 -5.76 -25.45
N PRO A 376 16.03 -6.93 -25.04
CA PRO A 376 16.67 -7.05 -23.72
C PRO A 376 17.85 -6.07 -23.54
N SER A 377 18.57 -5.73 -24.61
CA SER A 377 19.74 -4.83 -24.52
C SER A 377 19.37 -3.40 -24.12
N LEU A 378 18.12 -3.00 -24.32
CA LEU A 378 17.62 -1.64 -24.06
C LEU A 378 17.42 -1.34 -22.58
N HIS A 379 17.46 -2.34 -21.69
CA HIS A 379 17.13 -2.11 -20.29
C HIS A 379 18.15 -1.20 -19.59
N ASP A 380 17.63 -0.12 -19.02
CA ASP A 380 18.35 0.81 -18.16
C ASP A 380 17.54 1.01 -16.87
N PRO A 381 18.07 0.64 -15.68
CA PRO A 381 17.33 0.67 -14.43
C PRO A 381 16.92 2.07 -13.97
N GLN A 382 17.44 3.15 -14.57
CA GLN A 382 17.08 4.54 -14.26
C GLN A 382 16.20 5.20 -15.32
N ALA A 383 15.88 4.49 -16.39
CA ALA A 383 15.18 5.10 -17.52
C ALA A 383 13.68 5.35 -17.23
N PRO A 384 13.08 6.41 -17.78
CA PRO A 384 11.77 6.89 -17.31
C PRO A 384 10.57 6.11 -17.88
N VAL A 385 10.77 5.23 -18.87
CA VAL A 385 9.67 4.51 -19.53
C VAL A 385 9.67 3.04 -19.15
N ILE A 386 8.54 2.52 -18.69
CA ILE A 386 8.34 1.08 -18.47
C ILE A 386 7.82 0.44 -19.76
N GLN A 387 8.52 -0.56 -20.28
CA GLN A 387 8.05 -1.42 -21.35
C GLN A 387 7.50 -2.72 -20.77
N PHE A 388 6.21 -3.00 -20.98
CA PHE A 388 5.67 -4.34 -20.75
C PHE A 388 6.13 -5.28 -21.86
N LEU A 389 6.75 -6.39 -21.45
CA LEU A 389 7.35 -7.39 -22.33
C LEU A 389 6.35 -8.49 -22.68
N ALA A 390 5.66 -9.04 -21.66
CA ALA A 390 4.65 -10.06 -21.83
C ALA A 390 3.73 -10.11 -20.62
N ILE A 391 2.47 -10.48 -20.85
CA ILE A 391 1.51 -10.87 -19.82
C ILE A 391 1.02 -12.28 -20.12
N ASN A 392 1.23 -13.19 -19.18
CA ASN A 392 0.83 -14.58 -19.29
C ASN A 392 -0.16 -14.89 -18.18
N VAL A 393 -1.24 -15.57 -18.54
CA VAL A 393 -2.22 -16.13 -17.60
C VAL A 393 -2.57 -17.53 -18.10
N LEU A 394 -2.54 -18.52 -17.20
CA LEU A 394 -2.89 -19.89 -17.51
C LEU A 394 -4.19 -19.95 -18.33
N PRO A 395 -4.25 -20.71 -19.45
CA PRO A 395 -5.44 -20.80 -20.29
C PRO A 395 -6.73 -21.06 -19.52
N GLU A 396 -6.68 -21.98 -18.55
CA GLU A 396 -7.78 -22.36 -17.66
C GLU A 396 -8.26 -21.23 -16.73
N MET A 397 -7.51 -20.14 -16.60
CA MET A 397 -7.81 -18.98 -15.74
C MET A 397 -8.10 -17.69 -16.53
N GLN A 398 -8.06 -17.70 -17.86
CA GLN A 398 -8.17 -16.49 -18.68
C GLN A 398 -9.54 -15.80 -18.56
N ASP A 399 -10.62 -16.57 -18.42
CA ASP A 399 -11.98 -16.04 -18.32
C ASP A 399 -12.29 -15.36 -16.96
N LYS A 400 -11.34 -15.35 -16.03
CA LYS A 400 -11.48 -14.72 -14.71
C LYS A 400 -11.02 -13.25 -14.66
N GLY A 401 -10.60 -12.69 -15.80
CA GLY A 401 -10.12 -11.30 -15.89
C GLY A 401 -8.79 -11.02 -15.16
N LEU A 402 -8.02 -12.07 -14.82
CA LEU A 402 -6.77 -11.93 -14.07
C LEU A 402 -5.70 -11.14 -14.83
N GLY A 403 -5.68 -11.23 -16.16
CA GLY A 403 -4.75 -10.46 -16.99
C GLY A 403 -4.98 -8.96 -16.90
N ASP A 404 -6.24 -8.52 -16.97
CA ASP A 404 -6.59 -7.11 -16.80
C ASP A 404 -6.26 -6.61 -15.40
N ARG A 405 -6.57 -7.41 -14.36
CA ARG A 405 -6.27 -7.08 -12.96
C ARG A 405 -4.76 -6.96 -12.70
N LEU A 406 -3.96 -7.87 -13.25
CA LEU A 406 -2.50 -7.83 -13.13
C LEU A 406 -1.92 -6.61 -13.86
N ARG A 407 -2.41 -6.31 -15.07
CA ARG A 407 -2.01 -5.11 -15.81
C ARG A 407 -2.39 -3.83 -15.07
N GLU A 408 -3.62 -3.73 -14.57
CA GLU A 408 -4.11 -2.58 -13.82
C GLU A 408 -3.29 -2.33 -12.56
N PHE A 409 -3.00 -3.39 -11.80
CA PHE A 409 -2.16 -3.30 -10.61
C PHE A 409 -0.75 -2.77 -10.92
N ILE A 410 -0.12 -3.25 -11.99
CA ILE A 410 1.23 -2.81 -12.35
C ILE A 410 1.22 -1.38 -12.87
N LEU A 411 0.18 -0.96 -13.61
CA LEU A 411 0.01 0.44 -13.99
C LEU A 411 -0.14 1.35 -12.76
N GLN A 412 -0.86 0.91 -11.72
CA GLN A 412 -0.92 1.62 -10.44
C GLN A 412 0.47 1.69 -9.78
N LEU A 413 1.21 0.58 -9.72
CA LEU A 413 2.56 0.53 -9.18
C LEU A 413 3.50 1.53 -9.90
N CYS A 414 3.48 1.53 -11.23
CA CYS A 414 4.25 2.46 -12.05
C CYS A 414 3.87 3.93 -11.81
N ALA A 415 2.58 4.22 -11.58
CA ALA A 415 2.11 5.57 -11.29
C ALA A 415 2.51 6.08 -9.89
N LEU A 416 2.80 5.17 -8.96
CA LEU A 416 3.28 5.50 -7.62
C LEU A 416 4.79 5.70 -7.57
N LYS A 417 5.54 4.95 -8.38
CA LYS A 417 7.00 4.95 -8.40
C LYS A 417 7.59 6.28 -8.88
N GLY A 418 8.63 6.74 -8.19
CA GLY A 418 9.40 7.94 -8.58
C GLY A 418 10.09 7.79 -9.94
N GLY A 419 10.07 8.84 -10.74
CA GLY A 419 10.86 8.93 -11.97
C GLY A 419 10.33 8.13 -13.18
N ILE A 420 9.13 7.57 -13.09
CA ILE A 420 8.43 6.97 -14.23
C ILE A 420 7.57 8.03 -14.92
N GLU A 421 7.77 8.20 -16.23
CA GLU A 421 7.10 9.22 -17.06
C GLU A 421 6.17 8.59 -18.11
N GLY A 422 6.31 7.29 -18.40
CA GLY A 422 5.46 6.61 -19.36
C GLY A 422 5.49 5.09 -19.27
N VAL A 423 4.46 4.46 -19.83
CA VAL A 423 4.37 3.00 -19.97
C VAL A 423 4.03 2.66 -21.42
N VAL A 424 4.71 1.69 -22.00
CA VAL A 424 4.50 1.22 -23.38
C VAL A 424 4.47 -0.29 -23.46
N ALA A 425 3.90 -0.83 -24.53
CA ALA A 425 3.93 -2.25 -24.84
C ALA A 425 3.96 -2.44 -26.36
N VAL A 426 4.75 -3.41 -26.83
CA VAL A 426 4.69 -3.88 -28.21
C VAL A 426 3.87 -5.16 -28.20
N THR A 427 2.64 -5.08 -28.70
CA THR A 427 1.69 -6.20 -28.72
C THR A 427 1.45 -6.71 -30.14
N ARG A 428 0.69 -7.81 -30.25
CA ARG A 428 0.36 -8.49 -31.50
C ARG A 428 -1.14 -8.74 -31.60
N CYS A 429 -1.62 -8.79 -32.83
CA CYS A 429 -2.99 -9.23 -33.11
C CYS A 429 -3.08 -10.76 -32.96
N LYS A 430 -4.07 -11.25 -32.21
CA LYS A 430 -4.27 -12.70 -31.99
C LYS A 430 -4.88 -13.39 -33.22
N ASN A 431 -5.81 -12.73 -33.91
CA ASN A 431 -6.66 -13.32 -34.94
C ASN A 431 -6.54 -12.60 -36.31
N TYR A 432 -5.42 -11.93 -36.59
CA TYR A 432 -5.28 -11.15 -37.83
C TYR A 432 -5.55 -11.99 -39.09
N VAL A 433 -4.95 -13.17 -39.19
CA VAL A 433 -5.10 -14.04 -40.37
C VAL A 433 -6.54 -14.56 -40.51
N SER A 434 -7.20 -14.93 -39.40
CA SER A 434 -8.58 -15.46 -39.43
C SER A 434 -9.65 -14.39 -39.59
N GLN A 435 -9.32 -13.12 -39.34
CA GLN A 435 -10.23 -11.98 -39.46
C GLN A 435 -9.90 -11.05 -40.64
N ALA A 436 -8.83 -11.33 -41.39
CA ALA A 436 -8.40 -10.53 -42.55
C ALA A 436 -9.46 -10.44 -43.67
N HIS A 437 -10.46 -11.32 -43.67
CA HIS A 437 -11.49 -11.43 -44.70
C HIS A 437 -12.84 -10.81 -44.28
N ILE A 438 -12.96 -10.30 -43.05
CA ILE A 438 -14.20 -9.67 -42.56
C ILE A 438 -14.26 -8.25 -43.16
N PRO A 439 -15.25 -7.91 -44.00
CA PRO A 439 -15.39 -6.55 -44.52
C PRO A 439 -15.72 -5.58 -43.38
N ILE A 440 -15.10 -4.40 -43.41
CA ILE A 440 -15.31 -3.30 -42.45
C ILE A 440 -16.71 -2.71 -42.62
#